data_AF-A0A318QSC7-F1
#
_entry.id   AF-A0A318QSC7-F1
#
_cell.length_a   1.000
_cell.length_b   1.000
_cell.length_c   1.000
_cell.angle_alpha   90.00
_cell.angle_beta   90.00
_cell.angle_gamma   90.00
#
_symmetry.space_group_name_H-M   'P 1'
#
loop_
_entity.id
_entity.type
_entity.pdbx_description
1 polymer ?
#
loop_
_entity_poly.entity_id
_entity_poly.type
_entity_poly.pdbx_seq_one_letter_code
_entity_poly.pdbx_strand_id
1 'polypeptide(L)' 'MTEVTQAMLGQDVIAAGTGRMGTLTAVNADGTIQVTVDGPAESAFTIPAAWVQSADNGKILLSHTVEDVQSYTPPTN' A
#
# COMPACT_ATOMS: atom_id res chain seq x y z
N MET A 1 2.12 15.93 -3.07
CA MET A 1 2.44 14.59 -2.51
C MET A 1 1.29 14.23 -1.63
N THR A 2 0.65 13.08 -1.85
CA THR A 2 -0.44 12.62 -0.99
C THR A 2 0.18 12.06 0.28
N GLU A 3 -0.02 12.71 1.41
CA GLU A 3 0.50 12.22 2.70
C GLU A 3 -0.39 11.11 3.23
N VAL A 4 0.12 9.89 3.27
CA VAL A 4 -0.54 8.77 3.95
C VAL A 4 -0.29 8.92 5.44
N THR A 5 -1.35 8.96 6.24
CA THR A 5 -1.25 9.15 7.69
C THR A 5 -1.75 7.92 8.45
N GLN A 6 -1.41 7.81 9.74
CA GLN A 6 -1.92 6.73 10.59
C GLN A 6 -3.45 6.74 10.76
N ALA A 7 -4.12 7.84 10.44
CA ALA A 7 -5.59 7.89 10.40
C ALA A 7 -6.18 7.06 9.24
N MET A 8 -5.34 6.68 8.26
CA MET A 8 -5.73 5.95 7.05
C MET A 8 -5.61 4.43 7.21
N LEU A 9 -5.16 3.96 8.37
CA LEU A 9 -5.05 2.54 8.67
C LEU A 9 -6.42 1.87 8.57
N GLY A 10 -6.47 0.70 7.93
CA GLY A 10 -7.70 -0.02 7.61
C GLY A 10 -8.37 0.42 6.31
N GLN A 11 -7.86 1.44 5.61
CA GLN A 11 -8.36 1.82 4.28
C GLN A 11 -8.02 0.77 3.22
N ASP A 12 -8.89 0.69 2.22
CA ASP A 12 -8.71 -0.21 1.09
C ASP A 12 -7.58 0.27 0.18
N VAL A 13 -6.60 -0.59 -0.06
CA VAL A 13 -5.51 -0.32 -1.00
C VAL A 13 -5.86 -0.95 -2.35
N ILE A 14 -5.78 -0.12 -3.38
CA ILE A 14 -6.13 -0.42 -4.77
C ILE A 14 -4.86 -0.26 -5.59
N ALA A 15 -4.43 -1.32 -6.25
CA ALA A 15 -3.27 -1.26 -7.13
C ALA A 15 -3.62 -0.60 -8.46
N ALA A 16 -2.65 0.02 -9.13
CA ALA A 16 -2.86 0.54 -10.48
C ALA A 16 -3.21 -0.60 -11.44
N GLY A 17 -4.20 -0.39 -12.31
CA GLY A 17 -4.61 -1.37 -13.32
C GLY A 17 -5.37 -2.59 -12.79
N THR A 18 -5.44 -2.77 -11.47
CA THR A 18 -6.12 -3.90 -10.81
C THR A 18 -7.14 -3.38 -9.80
N GLY A 19 -8.07 -4.24 -9.37
CA GLY A 19 -9.00 -3.91 -8.29
C GLY A 19 -8.32 -3.75 -6.92
N ARG A 20 -9.15 -3.80 -5.87
CA ARG A 20 -8.69 -3.84 -4.48
C ARG A 20 -7.63 -4.94 -4.31
N MET A 21 -6.44 -4.52 -3.89
CA MET A 21 -5.31 -5.38 -3.57
C MET A 21 -5.40 -5.85 -2.12
N GLY A 22 -5.88 -4.99 -1.23
CA GLY A 22 -5.99 -5.32 0.19
C GLY A 22 -6.24 -4.10 1.05
N THR A 23 -5.58 -4.03 2.22
CA THR A 23 -5.80 -2.96 3.20
C THR A 23 -4.51 -2.44 3.82
N LEU A 24 -4.47 -1.15 4.12
CA LEU A 24 -3.34 -0.51 4.79
C LEU A 24 -3.30 -0.93 6.26
N THR A 25 -2.21 -1.52 6.73
CA THR A 25 -2.08 -1.98 8.12
C THR A 25 -1.08 -1.18 8.94
N ALA A 26 -0.10 -0.54 8.30
CA ALA A 26 0.84 0.34 9.00
C ALA A 26 1.32 1.49 8.09
N VAL A 27 1.68 2.61 8.73
CA VAL A 27 2.41 3.71 8.12
C VAL A 27 3.67 3.90 8.96
N ASN A 28 4.83 3.73 8.34
CA ASN A 28 6.13 3.89 8.99
C ASN A 28 6.58 5.34 8.89
N ALA A 29 7.25 5.82 9.95
CA ALA A 29 7.83 7.16 9.97
C ALA A 29 8.96 7.36 8.94
N ASP A 30 9.51 6.26 8.40
CA ASP A 30 10.52 6.25 7.35
C ASP A 30 9.97 6.62 5.95
N GLY A 31 8.65 6.87 5.84
CA GLY A 31 8.00 7.16 4.56
C GLY A 31 7.63 5.90 3.77
N THR A 32 7.60 4.74 4.41
CA THR A 32 7.05 3.49 3.87
C THR A 32 5.70 3.17 4.51
N ILE A 33 4.89 2.38 3.81
CA ILE A 33 3.59 1.90 4.26
C ILE A 33 3.55 0.39 4.16
N GLN A 34 2.84 -0.25 5.08
CA GLN A 34 2.61 -1.68 5.07
C GLN A 34 1.18 -1.97 4.64
N VAL A 35 1.05 -2.80 3.61
CA VAL A 35 -0.22 -3.19 2.99
C VAL A 35 -0.37 -4.69 3.12
N THR A 36 -1.49 -5.16 3.68
CA THR A 36 -1.84 -6.58 3.65
C THR A 36 -2.61 -6.87 2.38
N VAL A 37 -2.09 -7.80 1.57
CA VAL A 37 -2.77 -8.32 0.36
C VAL A 37 -3.69 -9.44 0.76
N ASP A 38 -4.97 -9.30 0.44
CA ASP A 38 -5.98 -10.34 0.64
C ASP A 38 -5.86 -11.35 -0.52
N GLY A 39 -5.34 -12.53 -0.22
CA GLY A 39 -5.04 -13.58 -1.19
C GLY A 39 -5.05 -14.95 -0.53
N PRO A 40 -4.72 -16.02 -1.27
CA PRO A 40 -4.68 -17.37 -0.71
C PRO A 40 -3.67 -17.52 0.46
N ALA A 41 -2.69 -16.61 0.53
CA ALA A 41 -1.86 -16.39 1.69
C ALA A 41 -1.85 -14.89 1.99
N GLU A 42 -2.61 -14.46 3.00
CA GLU A 42 -2.57 -13.09 3.51
C GLU A 42 -1.12 -12.70 3.81
N SER A 43 -0.60 -11.73 3.05
CA SER A 43 0.81 -11.35 3.11
C SER A 43 0.92 -9.83 3.24
N ALA A 44 1.74 -9.38 4.19
CA ALA A 44 2.01 -7.97 4.40
C ALA A 44 3.24 -7.55 3.59
N PHE A 45 3.08 -6.52 2.76
CA PHE A 45 4.13 -5.95 1.92
C PHE A 45 4.42 -4.52 2.34
N THR A 46 5.69 -4.20 2.48
CA THR A 46 6.15 -2.86 2.81
C THR A 46 6.59 -2.15 1.54
N ILE A 47 5.88 -1.09 1.16
CA ILE A 47 6.17 -0.28 -0.03
C ILE A 47 6.38 1.19 0.34
N PRO A 48 7.10 1.97 -0.46
CA PRO A 48 7.24 3.40 -0.22
C PRO A 48 5.90 4.13 -0.38
N ALA A 49 5.62 5.08 0.52
CA ALA A 49 4.43 5.94 0.45
C ALA A 49 4.39 6.77 -0.85
N ALA A 50 5.56 6.98 -1.49
CA ALA A 50 5.67 7.61 -2.80
C ALA A 50 4.89 6.88 -3.91
N TRP A 51 4.59 5.59 -3.74
CA TRP A 51 3.77 4.85 -4.70
C TRP A 51 2.29 5.20 -4.59
N VAL A 52 1.84 5.82 -3.50
CA VAL A 52 0.46 6.27 -3.35
C VAL A 52 0.20 7.42 -4.31
N GLN A 53 -0.57 7.11 -5.36
CA GLN A 53 -0.99 8.08 -6.35
C GLN A 53 -2.07 9.00 -5.76
N SER A 54 -3.03 8.44 -5.02
CA SER A 54 -4.16 9.18 -4.46
C SER A 54 -4.69 8.45 -3.23
N ALA A 55 -5.19 9.17 -2.24
CA ALA A 55 -5.73 8.56 -1.03
C ALA A 55 -6.96 9.37 -0.59
N ASP A 56 -8.12 8.93 -1.05
CA ASP A 56 -9.36 9.69 -0.97
C ASP A 56 -10.54 8.77 -0.67
N ASN A 57 -11.55 9.29 0.03
CA ASN A 57 -12.80 8.59 0.33
C ASN A 57 -12.62 7.16 0.93
N GLY A 58 -11.67 6.98 1.84
CA GLY A 58 -11.44 5.68 2.47
C GLY A 58 -10.65 4.67 1.61
N LYS A 59 -10.10 5.11 0.47
CA LYS A 59 -9.34 4.26 -0.47
C LYS A 59 -7.96 4.85 -0.75
N ILE A 60 -6.97 3.99 -0.96
CA ILE A 60 -5.60 4.33 -1.29
C ILE A 60 -5.30 3.73 -2.66
N LEU A 61 -5.14 4.59 -3.66
CA LEU A 61 -4.79 4.22 -5.02
C LEU A 61 -3.27 4.27 -5.17
N LEU A 62 -2.67 3.14 -5.52
CA LEU A 62 -1.27 3.04 -5.88
C LEU A 62 -1.09 3.40 -7.36
N SER A 63 0.10 3.87 -7.68
CA SER A 63 0.55 4.10 -9.06
C SER A 63 1.14 2.83 -9.70
N HIS A 64 1.32 1.76 -8.92
CA HIS A 64 1.94 0.49 -9.33
C HIS A 64 0.95 -0.67 -9.17
N THR A 65 1.15 -1.75 -9.92
CA THR A 65 0.30 -2.94 -9.91
C THR A 65 0.56 -3.78 -8.66
N VAL A 66 -0.35 -4.72 -8.36
CA VAL A 66 -0.17 -5.66 -7.24
C VAL A 66 1.06 -6.55 -7.45
N GLU A 67 1.34 -6.93 -8.68
CA GLU A 67 2.52 -7.73 -9.05
C GLU A 67 3.82 -7.01 -8.69
N ASP A 68 3.87 -5.71 -8.94
CA ASP A 68 5.04 -4.88 -8.61
C ASP A 68 5.22 -4.76 -7.10
N VAL A 69 4.13 -4.58 -6.33
CA VAL A 69 4.18 -4.60 -4.86
C VAL A 69 4.62 -5.97 -4.32
N GLN A 70 4.10 -7.06 -4.87
CA GLN A 70 4.46 -8.41 -4.44
C GLN A 70 5.89 -8.77 -4.81
N SER A 71 6.41 -8.21 -5.90
CA SER A 71 7.80 -8.35 -6.32
C SER A 71 8.74 -7.35 -5.64
N TYR A 72 8.20 -6.34 -4.94
CA TYR A 72 9.00 -5.31 -4.30
C TYR A 72 9.70 -5.87 -3.06
N THR A 73 11.02 -5.95 -3.14
CA THR A 73 11.87 -6.19 -2.00
C THR A 73 12.32 -4.83 -1.42
N PRO A 74 11.81 -4.43 -0.25
CA PRO A 74 12.30 -3.22 0.40
C PRO A 74 13.81 -3.37 0.65
N PRO A 75 14.62 -2.32 0.40
CA PRO A 75 16.03 -2.37 0.73
C PRO A 75 16.17 -2.62 2.25
N THR A 76 16.81 -3.73 2.61
CA THR A 76 17.22 -3.99 4.00
C THR A 76 18.21 -2.90 4.39
N ASN A 77 17.78 -2.01 5.28
CA ASN A 77 18.61 -1.03 5.96
C ASN A 77 19.36 -1.70 7.11
#